data_AF-A0A8T3QVN7-F1
#
_entry.id   AF-A0A8T3QVN7-F1
#
_cell.length_a   1.000
_cell.length_b   1.000
_cell.length_c   1.000
_cell.angle_alpha   90.00
_cell.angle_beta   90.00
_cell.angle_gamma   90.00
#
_symmetry.space_group_name_H-M   'P 1'
#
loop_
_entity.id
_entity.type
_entity.pdbx_description
1 polymer ?
#
loop_
_entity_poly.entity_id
_entity_poly.type
_entity_poly.pdbx_seq_one_letter_code
_entity_poly.pdbx_strand_id
1 'polypeptide(L)'
;MAREAQRYVTQLLVELLGPGETERRFDWCRGDSRDPAGVGRRLPFDAVWESQKVIVEFDERQHDEPVDLFDKPQRMTVSGVHRGEQRRRYDERKVRLAQAQGYTVIRIPANALVWRGRRLSKDRSADLLTLRRLVSGAGITTNPG
;
A
#
# COMPACT_ATOMS: atom_id res chain seq x y z
N MET A 1 4.61 -11.11 -9.43
CA MET A 1 3.71 -11.83 -8.52
C MET A 1 2.88 -10.84 -7.71
N ALA A 2 3.46 -10.04 -6.79
CA ALA A 2 2.74 -8.99 -6.06
C ALA A 2 2.06 -7.94 -6.97
N ARG A 3 2.78 -7.42 -7.98
CA ARG A 3 2.25 -6.43 -8.94
C ARG A 3 1.03 -6.86 -9.75
N GLU A 4 0.79 -8.17 -9.91
CA GLU A 4 -0.39 -8.66 -10.63
C GLU A 4 -1.61 -8.65 -9.72
N ALA A 5 -1.45 -9.13 -8.47
CA ALA A 5 -2.49 -9.07 -7.45
C ALA A 5 -2.85 -7.62 -7.11
N GLN A 6 -1.85 -6.76 -6.94
CA GLN A 6 -2.06 -5.32 -6.74
C GLN A 6 -2.91 -4.72 -7.87
N ARG A 7 -2.55 -4.95 -9.14
CA ARG A 7 -3.33 -4.45 -10.28
C ARG A 7 -4.77 -4.98 -10.30
N TYR A 8 -4.96 -6.26 -10.01
CA TYR A 8 -6.30 -6.85 -9.91
C TYR A 8 -7.14 -6.19 -8.81
N VAL A 9 -6.56 -6.03 -7.61
CA VAL A 9 -7.23 -5.38 -6.48
C VAL A 9 -7.55 -3.92 -6.79
N THR A 10 -6.62 -3.19 -7.41
CA THR A 10 -6.86 -1.82 -7.87
C THR A 10 -8.04 -1.74 -8.84
N GLN A 11 -8.17 -2.69 -9.79
CA GLN A 11 -9.31 -2.72 -10.71
C GLN A 11 -10.64 -2.90 -9.97
N LEU A 12 -10.71 -3.81 -8.99
CA LEU A 12 -11.91 -3.99 -8.18
C LEU A 12 -12.25 -2.73 -7.35
N LEU A 13 -11.24 -2.05 -6.82
CA LEU A 13 -11.45 -0.79 -6.10
C LEU A 13 -11.93 0.32 -7.03
N VAL A 14 -11.49 0.34 -8.29
CA VAL A 14 -12.01 1.30 -9.28
C VAL A 14 -13.50 1.09 -9.52
N GLU A 15 -13.97 -0.15 -9.51
CA GLU A 15 -15.40 -0.45 -9.59
C GLU A 15 -16.16 0.04 -8.34
N LEU A 16 -15.58 -0.12 -7.15
CA LEU A 16 -16.22 0.26 -5.88
C LEU A 16 -16.19 1.77 -5.60
N LEU A 17 -15.13 2.47 -6.00
CA LEU A 17 -14.82 3.84 -5.60
C LEU A 17 -14.82 4.82 -6.79
N GLY A 18 -14.84 4.33 -8.03
CA GLY A 18 -14.64 5.12 -9.24
C GLY A 18 -13.16 5.21 -9.65
N PRO A 19 -12.80 6.05 -10.65
CA PRO A 19 -11.42 6.16 -11.11
C PRO A 19 -10.45 6.63 -10.03
N GLY A 20 -9.27 5.99 -9.95
CA GLY A 20 -8.19 6.34 -9.02
C GLY A 20 -6.82 6.35 -9.71
N GLU A 21 -5.83 6.98 -9.08
CA GLU A 21 -4.46 7.11 -9.59
C GLU A 21 -3.51 6.13 -8.92
N THR A 22 -2.80 5.32 -9.70
CA THR A 22 -1.81 4.35 -9.19
C THR A 22 -0.41 4.94 -9.09
N GLU A 23 0.38 4.45 -8.14
CA GLU A 23 1.78 4.88 -7.91
C GLU A 23 1.96 6.39 -7.70
N ARG A 24 0.89 7.08 -7.28
CA ARG A 24 0.91 8.53 -7.09
C ARG A 24 1.91 8.91 -6.00
N ARG A 25 2.63 10.00 -6.22
CA ARG A 25 3.69 10.50 -5.34
C ARG A 25 3.36 11.91 -4.91
N PHE A 26 3.48 12.18 -3.61
CA PHE A 26 3.27 13.50 -3.07
C PHE A 26 4.58 14.14 -2.60
N ASP A 27 4.65 15.47 -2.69
CA ASP A 27 5.81 16.22 -2.22
C ASP A 27 6.02 16.14 -0.72
N TRP A 28 4.92 16.04 0.03
CA TRP A 28 4.92 15.91 1.48
C TRP A 28 5.30 14.50 1.96
N CYS A 29 5.37 13.50 1.07
CA CYS A 29 5.67 12.11 1.45
C CYS A 29 7.03 11.65 0.90
N ARG A 30 8.07 11.79 1.71
CA ARG A 30 9.46 11.50 1.31
C ARG A 30 10.13 10.47 2.24
N GLY A 31 10.97 9.64 1.62
CA GLY A 31 11.90 8.77 2.33
C GLY A 31 13.06 9.57 2.92
N ASP A 32 14.06 8.86 3.43
CA ASP A 32 15.24 9.47 4.01
C ASP A 32 16.21 9.97 2.93
N SER A 33 16.96 11.02 3.26
CA SER A 33 17.96 11.65 2.39
C SER A 33 19.38 11.27 2.80
N ARG A 34 20.27 11.15 1.80
CA ARG A 34 21.74 11.10 2.02
C ARG A 34 22.40 12.48 1.91
N ASP A 35 21.66 13.47 1.43
CA ASP A 35 22.14 14.82 1.13
C ASP A 35 21.91 15.75 2.34
N PRO A 36 22.88 16.61 2.71
CA PRO A 36 22.72 17.68 3.70
C PRO A 36 21.47 18.56 3.49
N ALA A 37 21.02 18.74 2.25
CA ALA A 37 19.79 19.47 1.91
C ALA A 37 18.51 18.75 2.37
N GLY A 38 18.59 17.49 2.83
CA GLY A 38 17.49 16.78 3.49
C GLY A 38 16.39 16.23 2.56
N VAL A 39 16.51 16.37 1.24
CA VAL A 39 15.44 15.97 0.31
C VAL A 39 15.52 14.49 -0.07
N GLY A 40 14.75 13.65 0.62
CA GLY A 40 14.58 12.25 0.26
C GLY A 40 13.65 12.03 -0.95
N ARG A 41 13.70 10.82 -1.50
CA ARG A 41 12.86 10.41 -2.64
C ARG A 41 11.38 10.38 -2.26
N ARG A 42 10.50 10.90 -3.13
CA ARG A 42 9.05 10.77 -2.95
C ARG A 42 8.62 9.31 -2.94
N LEU A 43 7.90 8.90 -1.91
CA LEU A 43 7.38 7.54 -1.77
C LEU A 43 6.09 7.41 -2.59
N PRO A 44 5.94 6.35 -3.40
CA PRO A 44 4.70 6.09 -4.12
C PRO A 44 3.64 5.52 -3.20
N PHE A 45 2.38 5.87 -3.43
CA PHE A 45 1.21 5.18 -2.88
C PHE A 45 0.62 4.24 -3.92
N ASP A 46 0.09 3.09 -3.51
CA ASP A 46 -0.37 2.08 -4.48
C ASP A 46 -1.56 2.54 -5.30
N ALA A 47 -2.56 3.16 -4.66
CA ALA A 47 -3.67 3.81 -5.33
C ALA A 47 -4.24 4.99 -4.51
N VAL A 48 -4.69 6.04 -5.18
CA VAL A 48 -5.21 7.27 -4.57
C VAL A 48 -6.51 7.71 -5.23
N TRP A 49 -7.52 8.02 -4.42
CA TRP A 49 -8.76 8.69 -4.81
C TRP A 49 -8.82 10.06 -4.16
N GLU A 50 -8.30 11.08 -4.86
CA GLU A 50 -8.16 12.44 -4.33
C GLU A 50 -9.50 13.04 -3.89
N SER A 51 -10.53 12.88 -4.72
CA SER A 51 -11.87 13.44 -4.49
C SER A 51 -12.51 12.92 -3.20
N GLN A 52 -12.18 11.69 -2.81
CA GLN A 52 -12.68 11.02 -1.61
C GLN A 52 -11.68 11.10 -0.45
N LYS A 53 -10.49 11.67 -0.66
CA LYS A 53 -9.36 11.64 0.28
C LYS A 53 -9.07 10.23 0.78
N VAL A 54 -9.03 9.27 -0.14
CA VAL A 54 -8.70 7.87 0.16
C VAL A 54 -7.37 7.49 -0.47
N ILE A 55 -6.56 6.80 0.31
CA ILE A 55 -5.33 6.14 -0.14
C ILE A 55 -5.47 4.65 0.17
N VAL A 56 -5.10 3.81 -0.78
CA VAL A 56 -5.05 2.36 -0.60
C VAL A 56 -3.60 1.90 -0.71
N GLU A 57 -3.19 1.06 0.23
CA GLU A 57 -1.90 0.37 0.26
C GLU A 57 -2.12 -1.14 0.30
N PHE A 58 -1.46 -1.87 -0.59
CA PHE A 58 -1.47 -3.31 -0.60
C PHE A 58 -0.28 -3.81 0.22
N ASP A 59 -0.56 -4.31 1.43
CA ASP A 59 0.51 -4.92 2.21
C ASP A 59 0.87 -6.24 1.52
N GLU A 60 2.03 -6.26 0.87
CA GLU A 60 2.60 -7.51 0.37
C GLU A 60 2.59 -8.53 1.50
N ARG A 61 2.27 -9.78 1.15
CA ARG A 61 2.33 -10.90 2.07
C ARG A 61 3.69 -10.81 2.76
N GLN A 62 3.68 -10.44 4.05
CA GLN A 62 4.83 -10.68 4.89
C GLN A 62 5.01 -12.18 4.82
N HIS A 63 5.97 -12.60 4.00
CA HIS A 63 6.60 -13.87 4.24
C HIS A 63 7.15 -13.69 5.65
N ASP A 64 6.53 -14.35 6.63
CA ASP A 64 6.94 -14.39 8.03
C ASP A 64 8.35 -15.01 8.24
N GLU A 65 9.16 -15.04 7.19
CA GLU A 65 10.56 -15.41 7.20
C GLU A 65 11.34 -14.25 6.58
N PRO A 66 12.25 -13.61 7.35
CA PRO A 66 13.23 -12.69 6.79
C PRO A 66 13.91 -13.37 5.60
N VAL A 67 13.69 -12.85 4.40
CA VAL A 67 14.34 -13.41 3.22
C VAL A 67 15.67 -12.67 3.12
N ASP A 68 16.75 -13.30 3.58
CA ASP A 68 18.11 -12.74 3.61
C ASP A 68 18.50 -12.05 2.27
N LEU A 69 17.99 -12.57 1.15
CA LEU A 69 18.22 -12.03 -0.18
C LEU A 69 17.55 -10.65 -0.43
N PHE A 70 16.38 -10.39 0.17
CA PHE A 70 15.61 -9.15 0.00
C PHE A 70 15.85 -8.13 1.10
N ASP A 71 15.98 -8.57 2.36
CA ASP A 71 16.20 -7.67 3.49
C ASP A 71 17.64 -7.17 3.58
N LYS A 72 18.55 -7.88 2.90
CA LYS A 72 19.99 -7.62 2.86
C LYS A 72 20.46 -7.25 4.27
N PRO A 73 20.31 -8.14 5.26
CA PRO A 73 20.68 -7.85 6.66
C PRO A 73 22.17 -7.52 6.80
N GLN A 74 22.99 -7.79 5.79
CA GLN A 74 24.40 -7.39 5.75
C GLN A 74 24.65 -6.00 5.10
N ARG A 75 23.59 -5.27 4.70
CA ARG A 75 23.70 -3.95 4.06
C ARG A 75 22.83 -2.92 4.78
N MET A 76 23.49 -1.92 5.33
CA MET A 76 22.83 -0.79 5.97
C MET A 76 22.21 0.13 4.92
N THR A 77 20.98 0.55 5.16
CA THR A 77 20.34 1.61 4.38
C THR A 77 20.90 2.97 4.78
N VAL A 78 20.50 4.04 4.08
CA VAL A 78 20.87 5.42 4.45
C VAL A 78 20.50 5.75 5.90
N SER A 79 19.45 5.13 6.41
CA SER A 79 18.89 5.38 7.73
C SER A 79 19.60 4.60 8.84
N GLY A 80 20.71 3.92 8.53
CA GLY A 80 21.45 3.10 9.49
C GLY A 80 20.67 1.87 9.98
N VAL A 81 19.71 1.38 9.20
CA VAL A 81 18.95 0.15 9.49
C VAL A 81 18.89 -0.77 8.28
N HIS A 82 18.52 -2.04 8.46
CA HIS A 82 18.29 -2.97 7.36
C HIS A 82 17.08 -2.59 6.51
N ARG A 83 16.99 -3.13 5.30
CA ARG A 83 15.97 -2.73 4.31
C ARG A 83 14.55 -3.01 4.78
N GLY A 84 14.34 -4.12 5.49
CA GLY A 84 13.05 -4.51 6.08
C GLY A 84 12.56 -3.47 7.10
N GLU A 85 13.40 -3.15 8.09
CA GLU A 85 13.11 -2.12 9.10
C GLU A 85 12.88 -0.74 8.47
N GLN A 86 13.68 -0.35 7.47
CA GLN A 86 13.47 0.91 6.74
C GLN A 86 12.10 0.94 6.06
N ARG A 87 11.65 -0.17 5.47
CA ARG A 87 10.36 -0.26 4.78
C ARG A 87 9.21 -0.12 5.78
N ARG A 88 9.27 -0.83 6.92
CA ARG A 88 8.30 -0.68 8.01
C ARG A 88 8.18 0.77 8.47
N ARG A 89 9.31 1.45 8.71
CA ARG A 89 9.32 2.87 9.10
C ARG A 89 8.70 3.77 8.03
N TYR A 90 8.92 3.48 6.75
CA TYR A 90 8.32 4.24 5.66
C TYR A 90 6.82 4.00 5.54
N ASP A 91 6.34 2.78 5.75
CA ASP A 91 4.92 2.46 5.70
C ASP A 91 4.17 3.18 6.84
N GLU A 92 4.70 3.15 8.05
CA GLU A 92 4.17 3.90 9.20
C GLU A 92 4.21 5.43 8.96
N ARG A 93 5.30 5.93 8.37
CA ARG A 93 5.45 7.35 8.00
C ARG A 93 4.42 7.75 6.95
N LYS A 94 4.21 6.94 5.90
CA LYS A 94 3.21 7.18 4.85
C LYS A 94 1.81 7.34 5.44
N VAL A 95 1.43 6.42 6.34
CA VAL A 95 0.12 6.48 7.02
C VAL A 95 -0.02 7.78 7.80
N ARG A 96 0.95 8.11 8.66
CA ARG A 96 0.90 9.33 9.48
C ARG A 96 0.82 10.60 8.64
N LEU A 97 1.65 10.70 7.59
CA LEU A 97 1.68 11.88 6.72
C LEU A 97 0.38 12.01 5.91
N ALA A 98 -0.16 10.91 5.39
CA ALA A 98 -1.43 10.90 4.69
C ALA A 98 -2.58 11.37 5.61
N GLN A 99 -2.65 10.85 6.84
CA GLN A 99 -3.63 11.28 7.85
C GLN A 99 -3.51 12.77 8.17
N ALA A 100 -2.29 13.30 8.29
CA ALA A 100 -2.06 14.73 8.50
C ALA A 100 -2.54 15.60 7.32
N GLN A 101 -2.67 15.02 6.12
CA GLN A 101 -3.22 15.68 4.93
C GLN A 101 -4.73 15.42 4.76
N GLY A 102 -5.39 14.81 5.76
CA GLY A 102 -6.83 14.52 5.76
C GLY A 102 -7.22 13.27 4.98
N TYR A 103 -6.26 12.40 4.63
CA TYR A 103 -6.57 11.15 3.95
C TYR A 103 -6.91 10.02 4.91
N THR A 104 -7.90 9.23 4.52
CA THR A 104 -8.13 7.89 5.07
C THR A 104 -7.23 6.90 4.35
N VAL A 105 -6.41 6.15 5.09
CA VAL A 105 -5.53 5.12 4.53
C VAL A 105 -6.13 3.74 4.79
N ILE A 106 -6.45 3.02 3.73
CA ILE A 106 -6.96 1.64 3.79
C ILE A 106 -5.81 0.71 3.44
N ARG A 107 -5.44 -0.17 4.37
CA ARG A 107 -4.45 -1.22 4.14
C ARG A 107 -5.17 -2.50 3.78
N ILE A 108 -4.82 -3.08 2.63
CA ILE A 108 -5.35 -4.36 2.17
C ILE A 108 -4.26 -5.40 2.45
N PRO A 109 -4.39 -6.17 3.53
CA PRO A 109 -3.41 -7.19 3.83
C PRO A 109 -3.57 -8.33 2.82
N ALA A 110 -2.46 -8.86 2.30
CA ALA A 110 -2.52 -9.95 1.34
C ALA A 110 -3.34 -11.15 1.85
N ASN A 111 -3.31 -11.45 3.14
CA ASN A 111 -4.08 -12.55 3.74
C ASN A 111 -5.60 -12.30 3.82
N ALA A 112 -6.10 -11.10 3.51
CA ALA A 112 -7.53 -10.85 3.39
C ALA A 112 -8.14 -11.49 2.13
N LEU A 113 -7.32 -11.81 1.13
CA LEU A 113 -7.76 -12.43 -0.11
C LEU A 113 -7.30 -13.88 -0.20
N VAL A 114 -7.95 -14.66 -1.06
CA VAL A 114 -7.65 -16.09 -1.22
C VAL A 114 -6.49 -16.30 -2.20
N TRP A 115 -5.49 -17.07 -1.78
CA TRP A 115 -4.31 -17.40 -2.60
C TRP A 115 -4.23 -18.90 -2.88
N ARG A 116 -3.83 -19.25 -4.10
CA ARG A 116 -3.41 -20.59 -4.50
C ARG A 116 -1.90 -20.60 -4.68
N GLY A 117 -1.19 -20.97 -3.62
CA GLY A 117 0.27 -20.88 -3.55
C GLY A 117 0.74 -19.43 -3.58
N ARG A 118 1.39 -19.02 -4.66
CA ARG A 118 1.91 -17.66 -4.86
C ARG A 118 1.01 -16.77 -5.74
N ARG A 119 -0.10 -17.29 -6.25
CA ARG A 119 -1.04 -16.56 -7.12
C ARG A 119 -2.35 -16.32 -6.40
N LEU A 120 -2.95 -15.15 -6.61
CA LEU A 120 -4.28 -14.85 -6.11
C LEU A 120 -5.31 -15.71 -6.86
N SER A 121 -6.32 -16.24 -6.17
CA SER A 121 -7.36 -17.06 -6.80
C SER A 121 -8.30 -16.25 -7.69
N LYS A 122 -8.39 -14.93 -7.44
CA LYS A 122 -9.20 -13.95 -8.19
C LYS A 122 -10.69 -14.33 -8.21
N ASP A 123 -11.25 -14.64 -7.05
CA ASP A 123 -12.69 -14.85 -6.92
C ASP A 123 -13.36 -13.49 -6.82
N ARG A 124 -13.74 -12.91 -7.97
CA ARG A 124 -14.22 -11.53 -8.04
C ARG A 124 -15.36 -11.24 -7.07
N SER A 125 -16.31 -12.14 -6.90
CA SER A 125 -17.47 -11.91 -6.02
C SER A 125 -17.06 -11.91 -4.56
N ALA A 126 -16.24 -12.88 -4.14
CA ALA A 126 -15.72 -12.93 -2.77
C ALA A 126 -14.76 -11.76 -2.48
N ASP A 127 -13.87 -11.45 -3.42
CA ASP A 127 -12.87 -10.40 -3.30
C ASP A 127 -13.55 -9.02 -3.24
N LEU A 128 -14.54 -8.72 -4.08
CA LEU A 128 -15.32 -7.48 -4.01
C LEU A 128 -16.04 -7.32 -2.67
N LEU A 129 -16.62 -8.40 -2.14
CA LEU A 129 -17.31 -8.38 -0.85
C LEU A 129 -16.35 -8.12 0.30
N THR A 130 -15.15 -8.71 0.27
CA THR A 130 -14.07 -8.42 1.23
C THR A 130 -13.61 -6.98 1.12
N LEU A 131 -13.33 -6.49 -0.09
CA LEU A 131 -12.88 -5.12 -0.32
C LEU A 131 -13.93 -4.09 0.11
N ARG A 132 -15.21 -4.33 -0.20
CA ARG A 132 -16.31 -3.47 0.26
C ARG A 132 -16.37 -3.41 1.78
N ARG A 133 -16.20 -4.53 2.50
CA ARG A 133 -16.15 -4.53 3.97
C ARG A 133 -14.99 -3.71 4.51
N LEU A 134 -13.80 -3.82 3.93
CA LEU A 134 -12.63 -3.03 4.33
C LEU A 134 -12.86 -1.53 4.10
N VAL A 135 -13.41 -1.18 2.94
CA VAL A 135 -13.70 0.21 2.56
C VAL A 135 -14.79 0.82 3.44
N SER A 136 -15.91 0.12 3.64
CA SER A 136 -17.00 0.58 4.50
C SER A 136 -16.59 0.61 5.99
N GLY A 137 -15.75 -0.33 6.43
CA GLY A 137 -15.18 -0.32 7.78
C GLY A 137 -14.28 0.89 8.05
N ALA A 138 -13.71 1.49 7.00
CA ALA A 138 -12.96 2.74 7.06
C ALA A 138 -13.86 3.99 6.93
N GLY A 139 -15.18 3.83 6.92
CA GLY A 139 -16.14 4.93 6.81
C GLY A 139 -16.31 5.50 5.39
N ILE A 140 -15.80 4.80 4.37
CA ILE A 140 -15.90 5.25 2.97
C ILE A 140 -17.13 4.64 2.30
N THR A 141 -17.96 5.50 1.72
CA THR A 141 -19.12 5.09 0.93
C THR A 141 -18.68 4.53 -0.41
N THR A 142 -19.08 3.30 -0.72
CA THR A 142 -18.87 2.69 -2.05
C THR A 142 -20.02 3.03 -2.98
N ASN A 143 -19.76 3.09 -4.28
CA ASN A 143 -20.81 3.17 -5.28
C ASN A 143 -21.76 1.96 -5.16
N PRO A 144 -23.08 2.16 -5.32
CA PRO A 144 -24.00 1.06 -5.51
C PRO A 144 -23.68 0.44 -6.88
N GLY A 145 -22.84 -0.60 -6.85
CA GLY A 145 -22.53 -1.42 -8.01
C GLY A 145 -23.71 -2.31 -8.41
#